data_AF-A0A4Q9KSK5-F1
#
_entry.id   AF-A0A4Q9KSK5-F1
#
_cell.length_a   1.000
_cell.length_b   1.000
_cell.length_c   1.000
_cell.angle_alpha   90.00
_cell.angle_beta   90.00
_cell.angle_gamma   90.00
#
_symmetry.space_group_name_H-M   'P 1'
#
loop_
_entity.id
_entity.type
_entity.pdbx_description
1 polymer ?
#
loop_
_entity_poly.entity_id
_entity_poly.type
_entity_poly.pdbx_seq_one_letter_code
_entity_poly.pdbx_strand_id
1 'polypeptide(L)'
;MTSLKFISIGIYNSKECINYEKLFNNHELFNTIGYVGIYVGQIRKRDIDILKNNKNLKTLRISCEIIDYDTISSIKKNDFSNTMIIFENPVRAKRSVEINNYLDSEFQINFP
;
A
#
# COMPACT_ATOMS: atom_id res chain seq x y z
N MET A 1 20.00 -18.45 -5.79
CA MET A 1 18.54 -18.46 -6.02
C MET A 1 18.12 -17.14 -6.63
N THR A 2 17.36 -17.18 -7.71
CA THR A 2 16.76 -16.00 -8.34
C THR A 2 15.56 -15.57 -7.50
N SER A 3 15.60 -14.39 -6.87
CA SER A 3 14.50 -13.87 -6.06
C SER A 3 13.72 -12.78 -6.79
N LEU A 4 12.39 -12.80 -6.66
CA LEU A 4 11.53 -11.77 -7.22
C LEU A 4 11.66 -10.50 -6.38
N LYS A 5 12.37 -9.50 -6.89
CA LYS A 5 12.64 -8.26 -6.14
C LYS A 5 11.58 -7.18 -6.32
N PHE A 6 10.81 -7.26 -7.40
CA PHE A 6 9.89 -6.23 -7.85
C PHE A 6 8.60 -6.86 -8.35
N ILE A 7 7.46 -6.34 -7.90
CA ILE A 7 6.15 -6.67 -8.44
C ILE A 7 5.32 -5.40 -8.60
N SER A 8 4.61 -5.30 -9.72
CA SER A 8 3.54 -4.33 -9.93
C SER A 8 2.28 -5.07 -10.28
N ILE A 9 1.19 -4.71 -9.63
CA ILE A 9 -0.10 -5.40 -9.73
C ILE A 9 -1.18 -4.35 -9.98
N GLY A 10 -1.95 -4.54 -11.04
CA GLY A 10 -3.01 -3.62 -11.44
C GLY A 10 -4.33 -4.31 -11.70
N ILE A 11 -5.43 -3.70 -11.26
CA ILE A 11 -6.80 -4.00 -11.68
C ILE A 11 -7.46 -2.67 -12.06
N TYR A 12 -7.80 -2.53 -13.34
CA TYR A 12 -8.46 -1.33 -13.88
C TYR A 12 -10.00 -1.44 -13.86
N ASN A 13 -10.53 -2.44 -13.15
CA ASN A 13 -11.95 -2.59 -12.87
C ASN A 13 -12.24 -2.02 -11.46
N SER A 14 -13.10 -1.00 -11.38
CA SER A 14 -13.43 -0.33 -10.12
C SER A 14 -14.27 -1.17 -9.15
N LYS A 15 -14.83 -2.30 -9.61
CA LYS A 15 -15.69 -3.19 -8.81
C LYS A 15 -14.98 -4.40 -8.21
N GLU A 16 -13.75 -4.66 -8.63
CA GLU A 16 -13.01 -5.85 -8.20
C GLU A 16 -11.80 -5.49 -7.35
N CYS A 17 -11.55 -6.33 -6.34
CA CYS A 17 -10.37 -6.22 -5.49
C CYS A 17 -9.48 -7.45 -5.69
N ILE A 18 -8.18 -7.23 -5.61
CA ILE A 18 -7.20 -8.32 -5.61
C ILE A 18 -7.36 -9.12 -4.33
N ASN A 19 -7.32 -10.45 -4.44
CA ASN A 19 -7.16 -11.31 -3.27
C ASN A 19 -5.67 -11.44 -2.95
N TYR A 20 -5.13 -10.47 -2.19
CA TYR A 20 -3.73 -10.46 -1.81
C TYR A 20 -3.31 -11.64 -0.93
N GLU A 21 -4.24 -12.23 -0.18
CA GLU A 21 -3.96 -13.40 0.66
C GLU A 21 -3.63 -14.61 -0.21
N LYS A 22 -4.38 -14.81 -1.29
CA LYS A 22 -4.06 -15.83 -2.30
C LYS A 22 -2.81 -15.49 -3.09
N LEU A 23 -2.61 -14.22 -3.45
CA LEU A 23 -1.46 -13.79 -4.25
C LEU A 23 -0.14 -13.93 -3.48
N PHE A 24 -0.13 -13.63 -2.18
CA PHE A 24 1.03 -13.66 -1.31
C PHE A 24 1.00 -14.82 -0.30
N ASN A 25 0.41 -15.95 -0.71
CA ASN A 25 0.32 -17.15 0.13
C ASN A 25 1.69 -17.83 0.38
N ASN A 26 2.66 -17.63 -0.50
CA ASN A 26 4.04 -18.08 -0.30
C ASN A 26 4.82 -16.98 0.44
N HIS A 27 4.84 -17.08 1.77
CA HIS A 27 5.47 -16.10 2.64
C HIS A 27 6.99 -15.97 2.42
N GLU A 28 7.69 -17.07 2.09
CA GLU A 28 9.12 -17.03 1.81
C GLU A 28 9.43 -16.21 0.57
N LEU A 29 8.72 -16.46 -0.53
CA LEU A 29 8.87 -15.70 -1.77
C LEU A 29 8.42 -14.25 -1.58
N PHE A 30 7.30 -14.02 -0.90
CA PHE A 30 6.78 -12.68 -0.63
C PHE A 30 7.79 -11.83 0.14
N ASN A 31 8.46 -12.40 1.14
CA ASN A 31 9.53 -11.75 1.88
C ASN A 31 10.78 -11.45 1.03
N THR A 32 10.90 -11.93 -0.21
CA THR A 32 12.01 -11.53 -1.09
C THR A 32 11.72 -10.26 -1.89
N ILE A 33 10.46 -9.81 -1.92
CA ILE A 33 10.02 -8.66 -2.71
C ILE A 33 10.38 -7.37 -1.99
N GLY A 34 11.24 -6.56 -2.61
CA GLY A 34 11.63 -5.25 -2.09
C GLY A 34 10.74 -4.10 -2.57
N TYR A 35 10.02 -4.29 -3.66
CA TYR A 35 9.12 -3.28 -4.23
C TYR A 35 7.76 -3.89 -4.56
N VAL A 36 6.69 -3.24 -4.09
CA VAL A 36 5.31 -3.55 -4.45
C VAL A 36 4.62 -2.29 -4.97
N GLY A 37 4.16 -2.33 -6.22
CA GLY A 37 3.28 -1.34 -6.83
C GLY A 37 1.85 -1.87 -6.95
N ILE A 38 0.88 -1.09 -6.48
CA ILE A 38 -0.55 -1.43 -6.47
C ILE A 38 -1.33 -0.36 -7.21
N TYR A 39 -2.05 -0.76 -8.26
CA TYR A 39 -2.81 0.14 -9.15
C TYR A 39 -4.25 -0.38 -9.30
N VAL A 40 -5.14 -0.01 -8.38
CA VAL A 40 -6.47 -0.65 -8.23
C VAL A 40 -7.56 0.40 -8.00
N GLY A 41 -8.83 0.09 -8.29
CA GLY A 41 -9.93 1.01 -7.96
C GLY A 41 -10.03 1.33 -6.46
N GLN A 42 -9.86 0.31 -5.61
CA GLN A 42 -9.95 0.42 -4.16
C GLN A 42 -8.92 -0.49 -3.47
N ILE A 43 -8.37 -0.01 -2.35
CA ILE A 43 -7.61 -0.81 -1.40
C ILE A 43 -8.40 -0.93 -0.09
N ARG A 44 -8.32 -2.08 0.58
CA ARG A 44 -9.02 -2.34 1.84
C ARG A 44 -8.02 -2.49 2.97
N LYS A 45 -8.44 -2.21 4.20
CA LYS A 45 -7.65 -2.46 5.43
C LYS A 45 -6.98 -3.84 5.47
N ARG A 46 -7.70 -4.92 5.11
CA ARG A 46 -7.15 -6.28 5.08
C ARG A 46 -5.97 -6.42 4.11
N ASP A 47 -5.98 -5.67 3.01
CA ASP A 47 -4.91 -5.70 2.02
C ASP A 47 -3.62 -5.10 2.62
N ILE A 48 -3.74 -4.03 3.43
CA ILE A 48 -2.63 -3.45 4.20
C ILE A 48 -2.08 -4.43 5.23
N ASP A 49 -2.96 -5.15 5.93
CA ASP A 49 -2.57 -6.16 6.92
C ASP A 49 -1.74 -7.31 6.31
N ILE A 50 -1.93 -7.61 5.03
CA ILE A 50 -1.11 -8.60 4.32
C ILE A 50 0.23 -7.98 3.95
N LEU A 51 0.24 -6.75 3.44
CA LEU A 51 1.45 -6.07 2.97
C LEU A 51 2.48 -5.84 4.08
N LYS A 52 2.04 -5.51 5.30
CA LYS A 52 2.92 -5.30 6.46
C LYS A 52 3.67 -6.55 6.94
N ASN A 53 3.27 -7.73 6.46
CA ASN A 53 3.95 -8.98 6.78
C ASN A 53 5.27 -9.14 6.01
N ASN A 54 5.49 -8.38 4.93
CA ASN A 54 6.77 -8.38 4.23
C ASN A 54 7.78 -7.47 4.93
N LYS A 55 8.70 -8.09 5.69
CA LYS A 55 9.73 -7.37 6.46
C LYS A 55 10.88 -6.80 5.62
N ASN A 56 10.98 -7.19 4.35
CA ASN A 56 12.01 -6.71 3.43
C ASN A 56 11.47 -5.68 2.42
N LEU A 57 10.20 -5.27 2.56
CA LEU A 57 9.58 -4.29 1.68
C LEU A 57 10.26 -2.92 1.85
N LYS A 58 10.93 -2.46 0.79
CA LYS A 58 11.61 -1.15 0.76
C LYS A 58 10.73 -0.06 0.19
N THR A 59 9.84 -0.40 -0.74
CA THR A 59 8.94 0.55 -1.38
C THR A 59 7.55 -0.04 -1.53
N LEU A 60 6.56 0.68 -1.04
CA LEU A 60 5.15 0.43 -1.27
C LEU A 60 4.55 1.61 -2.03
N ARG A 61 4.16 1.39 -3.28
CA ARG A 61 3.47 2.40 -4.10
C ARG A 61 2.00 2.01 -4.25
N ILE A 62 1.10 2.93 -3.89
CA ILE A 62 -0.34 2.74 -3.97
C ILE A 62 -0.92 3.82 -4.88
N SER A 63 -1.69 3.39 -5.87
CA SER A 63 -2.50 4.23 -6.75
C SER A 63 -3.91 3.65 -6.75
N CYS A 64 -4.87 4.42 -6.25
CA CYS A 64 -6.26 4.02 -6.22
C CYS A 64 -7.23 5.17 -6.46
N GLU A 65 -8.43 4.83 -6.93
CA GLU A 65 -9.50 5.81 -7.16
C GLU A 65 -10.17 6.20 -5.84
N ILE A 66 -10.46 5.19 -5.01
CA ILE A 66 -11.17 5.35 -3.75
C ILE A 66 -10.29 4.82 -2.63
N ILE A 67 -10.06 5.68 -1.63
CA ILE A 67 -9.45 5.28 -0.37
C ILE A 67 -10.19 5.93 0.79
N ASP A 68 -10.70 5.10 1.70
CA ASP A 68 -11.41 5.54 2.89
C ASP A 68 -10.46 5.76 4.07
N TYR A 69 -10.94 6.49 5.07
CA TYR A 69 -10.16 6.81 6.26
C TYR A 69 -9.78 5.56 7.07
N ASP A 70 -10.69 4.58 7.18
CA ASP A 70 -10.43 3.34 7.92
C ASP A 70 -9.27 2.54 7.33
N THR A 71 -9.13 2.54 6.01
CA THR A 71 -8.02 1.92 5.31
C THR A 71 -6.75 2.74 5.44
N ILE A 72 -6.80 4.06 5.23
CA ILE A 72 -5.64 4.95 5.41
C ILE A 72 -5.07 4.84 6.83
N SER A 73 -5.94 4.92 7.84
CA SER A 73 -5.55 4.90 9.25
C SER A 73 -4.95 3.57 9.70
N SER A 74 -5.11 2.50 8.91
CA SER A 74 -4.46 1.21 9.13
C SER A 74 -3.00 1.16 8.66
N ILE A 75 -2.56 2.13 7.84
CA ILE A 75 -1.19 2.20 7.35
C ILE A 75 -0.36 2.97 8.38
N LYS A 76 0.31 2.22 9.26
CA LYS A 76 1.14 2.76 10.34
C LYS A 76 2.61 2.83 9.95
N LYS A 77 3.27 3.94 10.25
CA LYS A 77 4.71 4.11 9.99
C LYS A 77 5.54 3.03 10.69
N ASN A 78 5.14 2.60 11.88
CA ASN A 78 5.84 1.55 12.62
C ASN A 78 5.75 0.17 11.95
N ASP A 79 4.63 -0.14 11.29
CA ASP A 79 4.48 -1.39 10.54
C ASP A 79 5.33 -1.41 9.25
N PHE A 80 5.69 -0.21 8.78
CA PHE A 80 6.41 0.06 7.54
C PHE A 80 7.69 0.86 7.78
N SER A 81 8.37 0.62 8.92
CA SER A 81 9.43 1.50 9.43
C SER A 81 10.62 1.69 8.48
N ASN A 82 10.91 0.69 7.64
CA ASN A 82 11.96 0.73 6.62
C ASN A 82 11.41 0.80 5.19
N THR A 83 10.12 1.11 5.03
CA THR A 83 9.42 1.14 3.76
C THR A 83 9.09 2.58 3.37
N MET A 84 9.54 3.00 2.19
CA MET A 84 9.07 4.22 1.56
C MET A 84 7.64 4.01 1.03
N ILE A 85 6.68 4.70 1.62
CA ILE A 85 5.28 4.68 1.18
C ILE A 85 5.04 5.83 0.21
N ILE A 86 4.46 5.51 -0.95
CA ILE A 86 4.11 6.48 -2.00
C ILE A 86 2.63 6.34 -2.32
N PHE A 87 1.87 7.41 -2.19
CA PHE A 87 0.51 7.52 -2.70
C PHE A 87 0.50 8.30 -4.01
N GLU A 88 0.38 7.60 -5.14
CA GLU A 88 0.34 8.20 -6.47
C GLU A 88 -1.05 8.75 -6.82
N ASN A 89 -2.10 8.01 -6.46
CA ASN A 89 -3.49 8.48 -6.50
C ASN A 89 -4.28 7.90 -5.30
N PRO A 90 -5.25 8.65 -4.75
CA PRO A 90 -5.51 10.06 -5.03
C PRO A 90 -4.34 10.93 -4.57
N VAL A 91 -3.98 11.96 -5.35
CA VAL A 91 -3.00 12.98 -4.93
C VAL A 91 -3.54 13.80 -3.75
N ARG A 92 -2.67 14.42 -2.94
CA ARG A 92 -3.05 15.25 -1.78
C ARG A 92 -4.25 16.18 -2.01
N ALA A 93 -4.27 16.90 -3.14
CA ALA A 93 -5.33 17.86 -3.48
C ALA A 93 -6.71 17.21 -3.73
N LYS A 94 -6.75 15.90 -3.98
CA LYS A 94 -7.98 15.12 -4.19
C LYS A 94 -8.38 14.28 -2.98
N ARG A 95 -7.60 14.29 -1.89
CA ARG A 95 -7.91 13.59 -0.63
C ARG A 95 -8.81 14.46 0.26
N SER A 96 -9.53 13.81 1.16
CA SER A 96 -10.22 14.54 2.24
C SER A 96 -9.22 15.19 3.19
N VAL A 97 -9.65 16.26 3.87
CA VAL A 97 -8.86 16.93 4.91
C VAL A 97 -8.45 15.95 6.01
N GLU A 98 -9.36 15.05 6.40
CA GLU A 98 -9.13 14.04 7.43
C GLU A 98 -7.98 13.08 7.07
N ILE A 99 -7.96 12.58 5.83
CA ILE A 99 -6.89 11.72 5.31
C ILE A 99 -5.56 12.49 5.27
N ASN A 100 -5.57 13.73 4.81
CA ASN A 100 -4.36 14.56 4.76
C ASN A 100 -3.80 14.81 6.16
N ASN A 101 -4.64 15.15 7.13
CA ASN A 101 -4.22 15.37 8.52
C ASN A 101 -3.61 14.10 9.13
N TYR A 102 -4.21 12.94 8.88
CA TYR A 102 -3.66 11.67 9.35
C TYR A 102 -2.28 11.41 8.74
N LEU A 103 -2.14 11.47 7.42
CA LEU A 103 -0.88 11.19 6.73
C LEU A 103 0.22 12.18 7.15
N ASP A 104 -0.15 13.44 7.38
CA ASP A 104 0.77 14.47 7.88
C ASP A 104 1.29 14.14 9.28
N SER A 105 0.40 13.64 10.15
CA SER A 105 0.75 13.27 11.53
C SER A 105 1.54 11.95 11.63
N GLU A 106 1.21 10.96 10.80
CA GLU A 106 1.78 9.61 10.88
C GLU A 106 3.15 9.54 10.18
N PHE A 107 3.32 10.25 9.06
CA PHE A 107 4.51 10.14 8.21
C PHE A 107 5.39 11.38 8.24
N GLN A 108 4.86 12.50 7.71
CA GLN A 108 5.53 13.80 7.62
C GLN A 108 4.56 14.91 7.20
N ILE A 109 4.80 16.15 7.65
CA ILE A 109 4.04 17.33 7.25
C ILE A 109 4.01 17.47 5.73
N ASN A 110 2.85 17.83 5.17
CA ASN A 110 2.62 17.95 3.73
C ASN A 110 2.92 16.65 2.96
N PHE A 111 2.47 15.52 3.50
CA PHE A 111 2.61 14.23 2.82
C PHE A 111 1.99 14.32 1.40
N PRO A 112 2.77 13.98 0.35
CA PRO A 112 2.37 14.15 -1.06
C PRO A 112 1.21 13.23 -1.49
#